data_AF-A0AAJ4B5R3-F1
#
_entry.id   AF-A0AAJ4B5R3-F1
#
_cell.length_a   1.000
_cell.length_b   1.000
_cell.length_c   1.000
_cell.angle_alpha   90.00
_cell.angle_beta   90.00
_cell.angle_gamma   90.00
#
_symmetry.space_group_name_H-M   'P 1'
#
loop_
_entity.id
_entity.type
_entity.pdbx_description
1 polymer ?
#
loop_
_entity_poly.entity_id
_entity_poly.type
_entity_poly.pdbx_seq_one_letter_code
_entity_poly.pdbx_strand_id
1 'polypeptide(L)'
;MKKPAQDMRQHIIDVARSLMTNKGYTAVGLAEVLSTAGVPKGSFYYYFKSKEEFGQALLEEYFSEYLGRVDALMARPGSGAERLLAYFNYWIETQGTDFPEGKCLVVKLGAEVCDLSEDMRGVLEVGTAKIIKRITACVDMGVADDSIHPEGDHEGFAESLYQLWLGASLLAKVNKSTESFEKALTMTKRLLR
;
A
#
# COMPACT_ATOMS: atom_id res chain seq x y z
N MET A 1 29.08 14.07 7.65
CA MET A 1 28.33 14.46 8.87
C MET A 1 27.49 13.27 9.31
N LYS A 2 27.42 12.95 10.61
CA LYS A 2 26.53 11.87 11.11
C LYS A 2 25.07 12.32 10.88
N LYS A 3 24.25 11.51 10.21
CA LYS A 3 22.81 11.73 10.15
C LYS A 3 22.25 11.69 11.59
N PRO A 4 21.34 12.61 11.98
CA PRO A 4 20.57 12.52 13.22
C PRO A 4 19.97 11.12 13.42
N ALA A 5 19.76 10.70 14.67
CA ALA A 5 19.27 9.35 14.99
C ALA A 5 17.91 9.04 14.32
N GLN A 6 17.02 10.04 14.24
CA GLN A 6 15.72 9.93 13.56
C GLN A 6 15.89 9.73 12.04
N ASP A 7 16.78 10.48 11.42
CA ASP A 7 17.10 10.36 9.99
C ASP A 7 17.73 8.99 9.66
N MET A 8 18.47 8.40 10.60
CA MET A 8 19.04 7.06 10.42
C MET A 8 17.98 5.97 10.60
N ARG A 9 17.08 6.10 11.58
CA ARG A 9 15.95 5.16 11.75
C ARG A 9 15.11 5.09 10.48
N GLN A 10 14.76 6.26 9.92
CA GLN A 10 14.02 6.33 8.66
C GLN A 10 14.81 5.71 7.50
N HIS A 11 16.10 6.02 7.39
CA HIS A 11 16.94 5.45 6.33
C HIS A 11 16.97 3.91 6.36
N ILE A 12 17.00 3.30 7.55
CA ILE A 12 16.94 1.84 7.70
C ILE A 12 15.59 1.29 7.20
N ILE A 13 14.48 1.98 7.50
CA ILE A 13 13.13 1.62 7.03
C ILE A 13 13.07 1.70 5.50
N ASP A 14 13.55 2.78 4.89
CA ASP A 14 13.51 2.99 3.44
C ASP A 14 14.28 1.88 2.70
N VAL A 15 15.50 1.56 3.20
CA VAL A 15 16.33 0.48 2.65
C VAL A 15 15.62 -0.87 2.77
N ALA A 16 15.04 -1.18 3.92
CA ALA A 16 14.33 -2.43 4.10
C ALA A 16 13.07 -2.52 3.27
N ARG A 17 12.32 -1.43 3.10
CA ARG A 17 11.14 -1.41 2.22
C ARG A 17 11.55 -1.83 0.81
N SER A 18 12.61 -1.25 0.26
CA SER A 18 13.10 -1.61 -1.09
C SER A 18 13.50 -3.10 -1.20
N LEU A 19 14.19 -3.63 -0.18
CA LEU A 19 14.56 -5.04 -0.13
C LEU A 19 13.35 -5.98 0.00
N MET A 20 12.43 -5.67 0.92
CA MET A 20 11.28 -6.51 1.26
C MET A 20 10.20 -6.48 0.18
N THR A 21 10.04 -5.36 -0.54
CA THR A 21 9.21 -5.32 -1.74
C THR A 21 9.60 -6.41 -2.75
N ASN A 22 10.90 -6.65 -2.89
CA ASN A 22 11.43 -7.61 -3.86
C ASN A 22 11.44 -9.04 -3.28
N LYS A 23 11.95 -9.21 -2.05
CA LYS A 23 12.25 -10.54 -1.50
C LYS A 23 11.20 -11.08 -0.51
N GLY A 24 10.34 -10.23 0.05
CA GLY A 24 9.46 -10.57 1.18
C GLY A 24 10.12 -10.28 2.53
N TYR A 25 9.35 -10.37 3.61
CA TYR A 25 9.80 -10.00 4.95
C TYR A 25 10.70 -11.07 5.60
N THR A 26 10.34 -12.34 5.43
CA THR A 26 11.04 -13.50 6.01
C THR A 26 12.39 -13.70 5.34
N ALA A 27 12.46 -13.50 4.02
CA ALA A 27 13.68 -13.67 3.24
C ALA A 27 14.73 -12.56 3.50
N VAL A 28 14.31 -11.39 3.99
CA VAL A 28 15.23 -10.28 4.28
C VAL A 28 15.67 -10.33 5.75
N GLY A 29 16.97 -10.55 5.94
CA GLY A 29 17.60 -10.57 7.27
C GLY A 29 18.06 -9.17 7.72
N LEU A 30 18.09 -8.94 9.03
CA LEU A 30 18.60 -7.68 9.60
C LEU A 30 20.04 -7.37 9.17
N ALA A 31 20.88 -8.39 9.05
CA ALA A 31 22.25 -8.24 8.60
C ALA A 31 22.36 -7.66 7.18
N GLU A 32 21.45 -8.06 6.28
CA GLU A 32 21.39 -7.55 4.92
C GLU A 32 20.94 -6.10 4.93
N VAL A 33 19.82 -5.78 5.59
CA VAL A 33 19.30 -4.41 5.71
C VAL A 33 20.37 -3.45 6.23
N LEU A 34 21.02 -3.80 7.34
CA LEU A 34 22.01 -2.94 7.99
C LEU A 34 23.26 -2.78 7.15
N SER A 35 23.71 -3.84 6.47
CA SER A 35 24.83 -3.75 5.54
C SER A 35 24.51 -2.83 4.37
N THR A 36 23.31 -2.94 3.78
CA THR A 36 22.87 -2.08 2.68
C THR A 36 22.67 -0.64 3.13
N ALA A 37 22.21 -0.41 4.36
CA ALA A 37 22.05 0.92 4.94
C ALA A 37 23.39 1.54 5.44
N GLY A 38 24.50 0.80 5.38
CA GLY A 38 25.79 1.25 5.93
C GLY A 38 25.79 1.43 7.45
N VAL A 39 24.94 0.68 8.16
CA VAL A 39 24.77 0.76 9.62
C VAL A 39 25.44 -0.45 10.28
N PRO A 40 26.25 -0.26 11.34
CA PRO A 40 26.83 -1.37 12.09
C PRO A 40 25.76 -2.27 12.70
N LYS A 41 25.95 -3.60 12.66
CA LYS A 41 24.98 -4.58 13.20
C LYS A 41 24.58 -4.30 14.65
N GLY A 42 25.54 -3.89 15.49
CA GLY A 42 25.31 -3.58 16.90
C GLY A 42 24.41 -2.37 17.15
N SER A 43 24.18 -1.54 16.14
CA SER A 43 23.33 -0.34 16.25
C SER A 43 21.85 -0.63 15.99
N PHE A 44 21.46 -1.82 15.55
CA PHE A 44 20.04 -2.13 15.28
C PHE A 44 19.16 -1.90 16.51
N TYR A 45 19.56 -2.48 17.64
CA TYR A 45 18.80 -2.40 18.90
C TYR A 45 18.76 -1.00 19.52
N TYR A 46 19.54 -0.05 18.99
CA TYR A 46 19.40 1.36 19.33
C TYR A 46 18.19 2.01 18.62
N TYR A 47 17.81 1.53 17.43
CA TYR A 47 16.71 2.07 16.62
C TYR A 47 15.40 1.27 16.74
N PHE A 48 15.49 -0.06 16.92
CA PHE A 48 14.36 -0.98 17.00
C PHE A 48 14.62 -2.07 18.03
N LYS A 49 13.69 -2.31 18.95
CA LYS A 49 13.80 -3.28 20.04
C LYS A 49 13.75 -4.73 19.53
N SER A 50 13.09 -4.98 18.40
CA SER A 50 13.01 -6.31 17.79
C SER A 50 12.86 -6.23 16.27
N LYS A 51 13.05 -7.36 15.57
CA LYS A 51 12.73 -7.47 14.13
C LYS A 51 11.24 -7.22 13.87
N GLU A 52 10.39 -7.66 14.79
CA GLU A 52 8.94 -7.49 14.70
C GLU A 52 8.52 -6.03 14.84
N GLU A 53 9.02 -5.30 15.84
CA GLU A 53 8.78 -3.85 15.98
C GLU A 53 9.28 -3.10 14.73
N PHE A 54 10.42 -3.53 14.18
CA PHE A 54 10.91 -2.99 12.93
C PHE A 54 9.96 -3.25 11.74
N GLY A 55 9.39 -4.45 11.64
CA GLY A 55 8.38 -4.79 10.64
C GLY A 55 7.11 -3.96 10.78
N GLN A 56 6.63 -3.73 12.01
CA GLN A 56 5.51 -2.85 12.31
C GLN A 56 5.81 -1.42 11.85
N ALA A 57 6.93 -0.85 12.29
CA ALA A 57 7.33 0.51 11.94
C ALA A 57 7.44 0.72 10.42
N LEU A 58 7.91 -0.29 9.68
CA LEU A 58 7.98 -0.26 8.23
C LEU A 58 6.57 -0.20 7.59
N LEU A 59 5.63 -1.01 8.08
CA LEU A 59 4.25 -1.03 7.58
C LEU A 59 3.49 0.26 7.95
N GLU A 60 3.70 0.77 9.16
CA GLU A 60 3.12 2.04 9.60
C GLU A 60 3.57 3.20 8.72
N GLU A 61 4.88 3.29 8.45
CA GLU A 61 5.44 4.30 7.56
C GLU A 61 4.88 4.15 6.14
N TYR A 62 4.72 2.90 5.66
CA TYR A 62 4.13 2.64 4.35
C TYR A 62 2.70 3.17 4.27
N PHE A 63 1.86 2.88 5.26
CA PHE A 63 0.49 3.40 5.25
C PHE A 63 0.45 4.90 5.45
N SER A 64 1.33 5.48 6.27
CA SER A 64 1.43 6.94 6.44
C SER A 64 1.64 7.65 5.09
N GLU A 65 2.65 7.22 4.33
CA GLU A 65 2.93 7.76 3.01
C GLU A 65 1.81 7.45 2.00
N TYR A 66 1.33 6.21 1.97
CA TYR A 66 0.32 5.78 1.00
C TYR A 66 -0.99 6.54 1.20
N LEU A 67 -1.47 6.66 2.44
CA LEU A 67 -2.69 7.39 2.76
C LEU A 67 -2.58 8.87 2.40
N GLY A 68 -1.42 9.51 2.62
CA GLY A 68 -1.18 10.88 2.17
C GLY A 68 -1.30 11.04 0.65
N ARG A 69 -0.84 10.06 -0.12
CA ARG A 69 -1.02 10.05 -1.59
C ARG A 69 -2.47 9.83 -2.00
N VAL A 70 -3.19 8.92 -1.34
CA VAL A 70 -4.62 8.71 -1.57
C VAL A 70 -5.39 9.99 -1.29
N ASP A 71 -5.13 10.67 -0.17
CA ASP A 71 -5.75 11.94 0.18
C ASP A 71 -5.50 13.01 -0.90
N ALA A 72 -4.27 13.11 -1.40
CA ALA A 72 -3.94 14.04 -2.50
C ALA A 72 -4.66 13.71 -3.82
N LEU A 73 -4.85 12.42 -4.14
CA LEU A 73 -5.57 11.98 -5.34
C LEU A 73 -7.07 12.27 -5.23
N MET A 74 -7.66 12.00 -4.06
CA MET A 74 -9.10 12.23 -3.81
C MET A 74 -9.44 13.72 -3.64
N ALA A 75 -8.45 14.59 -3.42
CA ALA A 75 -8.62 16.04 -3.36
C ALA A 75 -8.49 16.76 -4.72
N ARG A 76 -8.21 16.03 -5.81
CA ARG A 76 -8.09 16.64 -7.15
C ARG A 76 -9.43 17.25 -7.61
N PRO A 77 -9.40 18.32 -8.43
CA PRO A 77 -10.60 18.82 -9.09
C PRO A 77 -11.27 17.73 -9.95
N GLY A 78 -12.58 17.84 -10.13
CA GLY A 78 -13.39 16.87 -10.87
C GLY A 78 -14.46 16.21 -10.00
N SER A 79 -15.24 15.34 -10.61
CA SER A 79 -16.29 14.55 -9.96
C SER A 79 -15.74 13.45 -9.06
N GLY A 80 -16.59 12.88 -8.20
CA GLY A 80 -16.24 11.71 -7.39
C GLY A 80 -15.72 10.55 -8.26
N ALA A 81 -16.38 10.26 -9.39
CA ALA A 81 -15.92 9.23 -10.33
C ALA A 81 -14.53 9.52 -10.92
N GLU A 82 -14.26 10.77 -11.32
CA GLU A 82 -12.95 11.15 -11.87
C GLU A 82 -11.83 11.00 -10.84
N ARG A 83 -12.06 11.40 -9.60
CA ARG A 83 -11.11 11.24 -8.48
C ARG A 83 -10.84 9.77 -8.18
N LEU A 84 -11.88 8.95 -8.11
CA LEU A 84 -11.77 7.52 -7.85
C LEU A 84 -11.02 6.81 -8.98
N LEU A 85 -11.31 7.15 -10.25
CA LEU A 85 -10.56 6.63 -11.39
C LEU A 85 -9.11 7.12 -11.40
N ALA A 86 -8.82 8.34 -10.96
CA ALA A 86 -7.45 8.82 -10.81
C ALA A 86 -6.66 7.99 -9.79
N TYR A 87 -7.27 7.61 -8.67
CA TYR A 87 -6.66 6.69 -7.70
C TYR A 87 -6.31 5.32 -8.32
N PHE A 88 -7.25 4.75 -9.08
CA PHE A 88 -7.04 3.47 -9.72
C PHE A 88 -6.01 3.53 -10.86
N ASN A 89 -5.98 4.59 -11.65
CA ASN A 89 -4.93 4.79 -12.66
C ASN A 89 -3.54 4.93 -12.00
N TYR A 90 -3.44 5.65 -10.87
CA TYR A 90 -2.21 5.72 -10.09
C TYR A 90 -1.76 4.32 -9.60
N TRP A 91 -2.70 3.43 -9.27
CA TRP A 91 -2.38 2.04 -8.96
C TRP A 91 -1.72 1.33 -10.16
N ILE A 92 -2.26 1.49 -11.38
CA ILE A 92 -1.67 0.92 -12.61
C ILE A 92 -0.25 1.45 -12.82
N GLU A 93 -0.07 2.77 -12.73
CA GLU A 93 1.22 3.43 -12.94
C GLU A 93 2.28 2.94 -11.96
N THR A 94 1.92 2.77 -10.68
CA THR A 94 2.89 2.36 -9.67
C THR A 94 3.18 0.86 -9.67
N GLN A 95 2.20 0.00 -9.96
CA GLN A 95 2.41 -1.45 -10.00
C GLN A 95 2.94 -1.96 -11.34
N GLY A 96 2.73 -1.22 -12.43
CA GLY A 96 3.21 -1.56 -13.77
C GLY A 96 4.69 -1.21 -14.01
N THR A 97 5.36 -0.57 -13.05
CA THR A 97 6.76 -0.19 -13.17
C THR A 97 7.68 -1.13 -12.40
N ASP A 98 8.96 -1.16 -12.79
CA ASP A 98 9.99 -1.92 -12.08
C ASP A 98 10.41 -1.27 -10.75
N PHE A 99 9.87 -0.11 -10.40
CA PHE A 99 10.24 0.64 -9.19
C PHE A 99 9.70 -0.04 -7.91
N PRO A 100 10.57 -0.53 -7.00
CA PRO A 100 10.14 -1.17 -5.76
C PRO A 100 9.32 -0.25 -4.84
N GLU A 101 9.56 1.06 -4.89
CA GLU A 101 8.89 2.05 -4.04
C GLU A 101 7.43 2.23 -4.42
N GLY A 102 7.04 1.82 -5.64
CA GLY A 102 5.67 1.87 -6.11
C GLY A 102 4.82 0.67 -5.70
N LYS A 103 5.42 -0.45 -5.29
CA LYS A 103 4.68 -1.72 -5.15
C LYS A 103 3.83 -1.78 -3.88
N CYS A 104 2.66 -2.41 -3.99
CA CYS A 104 1.71 -2.55 -2.90
C CYS A 104 2.21 -3.54 -1.85
N LEU A 105 2.56 -3.06 -0.66
CA LEU A 105 3.01 -3.93 0.44
C LEU A 105 1.91 -4.82 0.99
N VAL A 106 0.64 -4.41 0.88
CA VAL A 106 -0.51 -5.26 1.28
C VAL A 106 -0.51 -6.56 0.47
N VAL A 107 -0.34 -6.47 -0.85
CA VAL A 107 -0.27 -7.64 -1.73
C VAL A 107 1.04 -8.42 -1.55
N LYS A 108 2.15 -7.72 -1.31
CA LYS A 108 3.46 -8.35 -1.21
C LYS A 108 3.66 -9.10 0.10
N LEU A 109 3.21 -8.54 1.21
CA LEU A 109 3.52 -9.01 2.56
C LEU A 109 2.30 -9.56 3.29
N GLY A 110 1.07 -9.20 2.91
CA GLY A 110 -0.14 -9.56 3.67
C GLY A 110 -0.22 -11.05 3.99
N ALA A 111 -0.21 -11.90 2.98
CA ALA A 111 -0.27 -13.35 3.16
C ALA A 111 0.94 -13.94 3.90
N GLU A 112 2.09 -13.25 3.93
CA GLU A 112 3.29 -13.72 4.61
C GLU A 112 3.29 -13.37 6.11
N VAL A 113 2.85 -12.16 6.44
CA VAL A 113 3.03 -11.60 7.78
C VAL A 113 1.82 -11.81 8.68
N CYS A 114 0.63 -12.01 8.09
CA CYS A 114 -0.60 -12.25 8.85
C CYS A 114 -0.54 -13.53 9.71
N ASP A 115 0.16 -14.58 9.24
CA ASP A 115 0.34 -15.82 9.99
C ASP A 115 1.62 -15.81 10.87
N LEU A 116 2.42 -14.73 10.79
CA LEU A 116 3.71 -14.62 11.47
C LEU A 116 3.67 -13.70 12.70
N SER A 117 2.92 -12.59 12.62
CA SER A 117 2.88 -11.55 13.64
C SER A 117 1.51 -10.90 13.71
N GLU A 118 0.84 -11.05 14.85
CA GLU A 118 -0.45 -10.39 15.12
C GLU A 118 -0.35 -8.87 15.08
N ASP A 119 0.77 -8.31 15.54
CA ASP A 119 0.97 -6.87 15.51
C ASP A 119 1.08 -6.35 14.07
N MET A 120 1.86 -7.03 13.21
CA MET A 120 1.95 -6.65 11.79
C MET A 120 0.63 -6.87 11.06
N ARG A 121 -0.10 -7.95 11.37
CA ARG A 121 -1.47 -8.18 10.89
C ARG A 121 -2.39 -7.02 11.29
N GLY A 122 -2.32 -6.56 12.54
CA GLY A 122 -3.08 -5.43 13.04
C GLY A 122 -2.77 -4.12 12.31
N VAL A 123 -1.50 -3.85 12.00
CA VAL A 123 -1.13 -2.68 11.17
C VAL A 123 -1.74 -2.77 9.77
N LEU A 124 -1.72 -3.96 9.14
CA LEU A 124 -2.36 -4.17 7.84
C LEU A 124 -3.87 -3.96 7.90
N GLU A 125 -4.55 -4.54 8.89
CA GLU A 125 -5.99 -4.41 9.11
C GLU A 125 -6.41 -2.94 9.26
N VAL A 126 -5.73 -2.20 10.14
CA VAL A 126 -6.03 -0.78 10.34
C VAL A 126 -5.70 0.05 9.09
N GLY A 127 -4.60 -0.27 8.41
CA GLY A 127 -4.16 0.42 7.22
C GLY A 127 -5.12 0.25 6.04
N THR A 128 -5.57 -0.97 5.77
CA THR A 128 -6.54 -1.25 4.71
C THR A 128 -7.91 -0.66 5.02
N ALA A 129 -8.37 -0.72 6.27
CA ALA A 129 -9.61 -0.08 6.69
C ALA A 129 -9.57 1.46 6.46
N LYS A 130 -8.42 2.10 6.70
CA LYS A 130 -8.23 3.54 6.41
C LYS A 130 -8.25 3.87 4.92
N ILE A 131 -7.81 2.95 4.05
CA ILE A 131 -7.91 3.09 2.59
C ILE A 131 -9.37 2.98 2.16
N ILE A 132 -10.06 1.92 2.62
CA ILE A 132 -11.49 1.69 2.30
C ILE A 132 -12.31 2.91 2.69
N LYS A 133 -12.14 3.46 3.90
CA LYS A 133 -12.84 4.69 4.32
C LYS A 133 -12.65 5.89 3.39
N ARG A 134 -11.46 6.06 2.78
CA ARG A 134 -11.20 7.14 1.81
C ARG A 134 -11.89 6.88 0.48
N ILE A 135 -11.94 5.62 0.06
CA ILE A 135 -12.69 5.21 -1.12
C ILE A 135 -14.19 5.45 -0.87
N THR A 136 -14.73 5.04 0.29
CA THR A 136 -16.13 5.29 0.70
C THR A 136 -16.46 6.77 0.66
N ALA A 137 -15.63 7.63 1.24
CA ALA A 137 -15.85 9.08 1.19
C ALA A 137 -15.84 9.65 -0.24
N CYS A 138 -15.04 9.06 -1.14
CA CYS A 138 -15.05 9.44 -2.55
C CYS A 138 -16.31 8.95 -3.28
N VAL A 139 -16.80 7.76 -2.93
CA VAL A 139 -18.10 7.24 -3.39
C VAL A 139 -19.23 8.14 -2.90
N ASP A 140 -19.23 8.57 -1.64
CA ASP A 140 -20.23 9.52 -1.10
C ASP A 140 -20.27 10.82 -1.91
N MET A 141 -19.09 11.38 -2.24
CA MET A 141 -19.00 12.58 -3.09
C MET A 141 -19.53 12.31 -4.51
N GLY A 142 -19.24 11.14 -5.07
CA GLY A 142 -19.70 10.73 -6.39
C GLY A 142 -21.22 10.50 -6.47
N VAL A 143 -21.82 10.02 -5.38
CA VAL A 143 -23.28 9.93 -5.27
C VAL A 143 -23.90 11.33 -5.18
N ALA A 144 -23.29 12.23 -4.40
CA ALA A 144 -23.78 13.60 -4.22
C ALA A 144 -23.71 14.44 -5.51
N ASP A 145 -22.74 14.18 -6.38
CA ASP A 145 -22.58 14.86 -7.68
C ASP A 145 -23.13 14.05 -8.87
N ASP A 146 -23.85 12.95 -8.60
CA ASP A 146 -24.48 12.06 -9.58
C ASP A 146 -23.51 11.39 -10.57
N SER A 147 -22.23 11.27 -10.21
CA SER A 147 -21.20 10.61 -11.03
C SER A 147 -20.98 9.13 -10.69
N ILE A 148 -21.45 8.65 -9.53
CA ILE A 148 -21.35 7.25 -9.09
C ILE A 148 -22.71 6.75 -8.61
N HIS A 149 -23.14 5.59 -9.11
CA HIS A 149 -24.40 4.93 -8.73
C HIS A 149 -24.12 3.55 -8.12
N PRO A 150 -23.72 3.47 -6.84
CA PRO A 150 -23.33 2.20 -6.23
C PRO A 150 -24.54 1.29 -6.00
N GLU A 151 -24.38 -0.01 -6.28
CA GLU A 151 -25.33 -1.02 -5.83
C GLU A 151 -25.05 -1.38 -4.36
N GLY A 152 -26.06 -1.20 -3.49
CA GLY A 152 -25.94 -1.52 -2.06
C GLY A 152 -25.41 -0.36 -1.22
N ASP A 153 -24.80 -0.69 -0.07
CA ASP A 153 -24.21 0.33 0.81
C ASP A 153 -22.83 0.79 0.29
N HIS A 154 -22.48 2.03 0.58
CA HIS A 154 -21.28 2.66 0.01
C HIS A 154 -19.98 2.05 0.53
N GLU A 155 -19.97 1.54 1.77
CA GLU A 155 -18.78 0.92 2.36
C GLU A 155 -18.51 -0.45 1.75
N GLY A 156 -19.53 -1.30 1.63
CA GLY A 156 -19.44 -2.59 0.95
C GLY A 156 -19.07 -2.46 -0.53
N PHE A 157 -19.57 -1.43 -1.21
CA PHE A 157 -19.17 -1.09 -2.58
C PHE A 157 -17.68 -0.70 -2.66
N ALA A 158 -17.22 0.21 -1.79
CA ALA A 158 -15.82 0.64 -1.72
C ALA A 158 -14.86 -0.52 -1.39
N GLU A 159 -15.26 -1.38 -0.44
CA GLU A 159 -14.52 -2.58 -0.08
C GLU A 159 -14.41 -3.55 -1.27
N SER A 160 -15.51 -3.80 -1.98
CA SER A 160 -15.52 -4.67 -3.15
C SER A 160 -14.59 -4.16 -4.26
N LEU A 161 -14.55 -2.84 -4.49
CA LEU A 161 -13.58 -2.25 -5.40
C LEU A 161 -12.15 -2.48 -4.92
N TYR A 162 -11.86 -2.26 -3.63
CA TYR A 162 -10.50 -2.47 -3.11
C TYR A 162 -10.06 -3.95 -3.25
N GLN A 163 -10.95 -4.90 -2.94
CA GLN A 163 -10.70 -6.33 -3.10
C GLN A 163 -10.46 -6.72 -4.57
N LEU A 164 -11.23 -6.17 -5.52
CA LEU A 164 -11.01 -6.37 -6.96
C LEU A 164 -9.59 -5.98 -7.38
N TRP A 165 -9.11 -4.83 -6.90
CA TRP A 165 -7.78 -4.31 -7.26
C TRP A 165 -6.63 -5.02 -6.55
N LEU A 166 -6.84 -5.52 -5.33
CA LEU A 166 -5.91 -6.45 -4.68
C LEU A 166 -5.77 -7.75 -5.48
N GLY A 167 -6.88 -8.34 -5.93
CA GLY A 167 -6.88 -9.53 -6.78
C GLY A 167 -6.19 -9.30 -8.13
N ALA A 168 -6.47 -8.16 -8.77
CA ALA A 168 -5.81 -7.76 -10.01
C ALA A 168 -4.29 -7.61 -9.84
N SER A 169 -3.85 -7.02 -8.73
CA SER A 169 -2.43 -6.86 -8.40
C SER A 169 -1.72 -8.20 -8.23
N LEU A 170 -2.38 -9.15 -7.56
CA LEU A 170 -1.85 -10.50 -7.39
C LEU A 170 -1.69 -11.21 -8.74
N LEU A 171 -2.75 -11.20 -9.57
CA LEU A 171 -2.73 -11.85 -10.88
C LEU A 171 -1.76 -11.19 -11.86
N ALA A 172 -1.60 -9.86 -11.81
CA ALA A 172 -0.60 -9.16 -12.60
C ALA A 172 0.82 -9.67 -12.31
N LYS A 173 1.13 -9.93 -11.03
CA LYS A 173 2.41 -10.48 -10.60
C LYS A 173 2.58 -11.95 -11.00
N VAL A 174 1.52 -12.77 -10.89
CA VAL A 174 1.53 -14.18 -11.30
C VAL A 174 1.80 -14.29 -12.81
N ASN A 175 1.11 -13.49 -13.60
CA ASN A 175 1.17 -13.54 -15.07
C ASN A 175 2.31 -12.70 -15.65
N LYS A 176 2.99 -11.90 -14.83
CA LYS A 176 3.99 -10.89 -15.25
C LYS A 176 3.45 -9.99 -16.36
N SER A 177 2.21 -9.53 -16.19
CA SER A 177 1.47 -8.73 -17.18
C SER A 177 0.57 -7.72 -16.49
N THR A 178 0.39 -6.55 -17.09
CA THR A 178 -0.51 -5.50 -16.60
C THR A 178 -1.97 -5.68 -17.04
N GLU A 179 -2.27 -6.69 -17.85
CA GLU A 179 -3.62 -6.93 -18.41
C GLU A 179 -4.70 -7.09 -17.32
N SER A 180 -4.34 -7.67 -16.16
CA SER A 180 -5.25 -7.79 -15.02
C SER A 180 -5.73 -6.42 -14.52
N PHE A 181 -4.90 -5.38 -14.58
CA PHE A 181 -5.28 -4.02 -14.21
C PHE A 181 -6.24 -3.39 -15.21
N GLU A 182 -6.04 -3.63 -16.51
CA GLU A 182 -6.95 -3.13 -17.56
C GLU A 182 -8.36 -3.73 -17.41
N LYS A 183 -8.43 -5.02 -17.07
CA LYS A 183 -9.70 -5.71 -16.76
C LYS A 183 -10.35 -5.14 -15.51
N ALA A 184 -9.58 -4.92 -14.44
CA ALA A 184 -10.09 -4.32 -13.21
C ALA A 184 -10.60 -2.89 -13.43
N LEU A 185 -9.89 -2.07 -14.22
CA LEU A 185 -10.31 -0.73 -14.57
C LEU A 185 -11.59 -0.73 -15.41
N THR A 186 -11.70 -1.65 -16.38
CA THR A 186 -12.91 -1.82 -17.19
C THR A 186 -14.10 -2.20 -16.31
N MET A 187 -13.91 -3.12 -15.37
CA MET A 187 -14.96 -3.51 -14.43
C MET A 187 -15.34 -2.37 -13.49
N THR A 188 -14.34 -1.65 -12.96
CA THR A 188 -14.55 -0.46 -12.11
C THR A 188 -15.45 0.55 -12.83
N LYS A 189 -15.11 0.93 -14.07
CA LYS A 189 -15.92 1.87 -14.87
C LYS A 189 -17.36 1.41 -15.13
N ARG A 190 -17.62 0.09 -15.11
CA ARG A 190 -18.98 -0.46 -15.22
C ARG A 190 -19.72 -0.37 -13.90
N LEU A 191 -19.05 -0.62 -12.78
CA LEU A 191 -19.61 -0.56 -11.43
C LEU A 191 -19.94 0.86 -10.97
N LEU A 192 -19.31 1.89 -11.55
CA LEU A 192 -19.62 3.28 -11.21
C LEU A 192 -20.92 3.80 -11.86
N ARG A 193 -21.51 3.07 -12.81
CA ARG A 193 -22.67 3.50 -13.60
C ARG A 193 -23.99 2.98 -13.05
#